data_AF-A0A7H4MWW9-F1
#
_entry.id   AF-A0A7H4MWW9-F1
#
_cell.length_a   1.000
_cell.length_b   1.000
_cell.length_c   1.000
_cell.angle_alpha   90.00
_cell.angle_beta   90.00
_cell.angle_gamma   90.00
#
_symmetry.space_group_name_H-M   'P 1'
#
loop_
_entity.id
_entity.type
_entity.pdbx_description
1 polymer ?
#
loop_
_entity_poly.entity_id
_entity_poly.type
_entity_poly.pdbx_seq_one_letter_code
_entity_poly.pdbx_strand_id
1 'polypeptide(L)'
;MKNIIPQFRIPGELIQHDIDFVVAHGVKIEYGCDPHLSVEKLQAKGFRYVLVGTGTDKNSGVKLGGDNQNVHKSLQFLREFNRGAELNLGKRVAVVGAGNTAMDCARAALRVPGVQSATIVYRRSQQEMPAWREEYDEALLDGVDFEWLCNPEQFNADGTLVVRVMKLGEPDEKGRRRPVETDEIRTLQVDSLITAIGEQQDGEALSAMGIPLDPQGWPVVNADGETSKPNVFLIGDVQRGPSSIVSAIGNARRATDAILARENIASSYGNKVWNNVDPAKVYQRKGAIAVTLVDKNQREAFVEQEASRCLECNYVCSKCVDVCPNRANISVAVPGFQNRFQTLHLDAYCNECGNCAQFCPWQGKPYKDKITVFSLEQDFVNSTNPGFFVAGASVKVRQDDQTWQLEINDRGQFNEVPAQLDAMCRIISHIHQHQSYLLGGVEV
;
A
#
# COMPACT_ATOMS: atom_id res chain seq x y z
N MET A 1 -0.92 16.57 8.27
CA MET A 1 -0.68 16.47 6.81
C MET A 1 -0.33 17.82 6.17
N LYS A 2 -1.24 18.80 6.08
CA LYS A 2 -1.02 20.13 5.45
C LYS A 2 0.27 20.84 5.88
N ASN A 3 0.64 20.70 7.15
CA ASN A 3 1.81 21.36 7.73
C ASN A 3 3.02 20.41 7.87
N ILE A 4 3.01 19.22 7.28
CA ILE A 4 4.11 18.24 7.46
C ILE A 4 4.66 17.82 6.12
N ILE A 5 3.81 17.41 5.19
CA ILE A 5 4.25 16.99 3.87
C ILE A 5 4.74 18.25 3.15
N PRO A 6 5.99 18.28 2.64
CA PRO A 6 6.51 19.44 1.95
C PRO A 6 5.68 19.81 0.71
N GLN A 7 5.53 21.11 0.46
CA GLN A 7 4.74 21.61 -0.69
C GLN A 7 5.29 21.16 -2.05
N PHE A 8 6.59 20.84 -2.14
CA PHE A 8 7.18 20.30 -3.37
C PHE A 8 6.74 18.85 -3.66
N ARG A 9 6.15 18.14 -2.68
CA ARG A 9 5.55 16.82 -2.87
C ARG A 9 4.05 16.90 -3.14
N ILE A 10 3.34 17.63 -2.29
CA ILE A 10 1.88 17.80 -2.39
C ILE A 10 1.55 19.27 -2.18
N PRO A 11 1.03 19.97 -3.20
CA PRO A 11 0.57 21.35 -3.06
C PRO A 11 -0.48 21.48 -1.96
N GLY A 12 -0.34 22.49 -1.10
CA GLY A 12 -1.26 22.72 0.02
C GLY A 12 -2.70 23.00 -0.41
N GLU A 13 -2.90 23.52 -1.62
CA GLU A 13 -4.21 23.76 -2.25
C GLU A 13 -4.99 22.48 -2.53
N LEU A 14 -4.32 21.37 -2.89
CA LEU A 14 -5.00 20.07 -3.10
C LEU A 14 -5.53 19.53 -1.77
N ILE A 15 -4.74 19.65 -0.71
CA ILE A 15 -5.17 19.28 0.65
C ILE A 15 -6.33 20.17 1.10
N GLN A 16 -6.29 21.47 0.77
CA GLN A 16 -7.38 22.39 1.10
C GLN A 16 -8.67 22.01 0.37
N HIS A 17 -8.59 21.63 -0.91
CA HIS A 17 -9.74 21.18 -1.68
C HIS A 17 -10.42 19.96 -1.05
N ASP A 18 -9.66 18.98 -0.55
CA ASP A 18 -10.20 17.83 0.16
C ASP A 18 -10.90 18.24 1.48
N ILE A 19 -10.34 19.20 2.21
CA ILE A 19 -10.96 19.75 3.43
C ILE A 19 -12.27 20.46 3.09
N ASP A 20 -12.27 21.31 2.08
CA ASP A 20 -13.44 22.08 1.65
C ASP A 20 -14.56 21.15 1.17
N PHE A 21 -14.20 20.07 0.45
CA PHE A 21 -15.14 19.02 0.07
C PHE A 21 -15.80 18.40 1.30
N VAL A 22 -15.03 18.02 2.33
CA VAL A 22 -15.57 17.43 3.57
C VAL A 22 -16.48 18.41 4.31
N VAL A 23 -16.09 19.70 4.39
CA VAL A 23 -16.90 20.76 5.01
C VAL A 23 -18.21 20.98 4.26
N ALA A 24 -18.18 20.96 2.92
CA ALA A 24 -19.38 21.09 2.08
C ALA A 24 -20.40 19.95 2.31
N HIS A 25 -19.97 18.81 2.85
CA HIS A 25 -20.85 17.70 3.25
C HIS A 25 -21.37 17.81 4.70
N GLY A 26 -21.22 18.98 5.34
CA GLY A 26 -21.81 19.29 6.64
C GLY A 26 -20.93 18.98 7.85
N VAL A 27 -19.66 18.62 7.63
CA VAL A 27 -18.70 18.42 8.73
C VAL A 27 -18.33 19.76 9.36
N LYS A 28 -18.44 19.84 10.69
CA LYS A 28 -17.99 20.99 11.48
C LYS A 28 -16.58 20.75 11.99
N ILE A 29 -15.68 21.70 11.75
CA ILE A 29 -14.30 21.65 12.22
C ILE A 29 -14.12 22.73 13.30
N GLU A 30 -13.78 22.30 14.52
CA GLU A 30 -13.44 23.19 15.62
C GLU A 30 -11.92 23.19 15.82
N TYR A 31 -11.29 24.36 15.70
CA TYR A 31 -9.86 24.55 15.94
C TYR A 31 -9.64 25.16 17.34
N GLY A 32 -8.45 24.94 17.91
CA GLY A 32 -8.10 25.50 19.22
C GLY A 32 -8.90 24.89 20.39
N CYS A 33 -9.33 23.63 20.24
CA CYS A 33 -10.03 22.89 21.28
C CYS A 33 -9.21 22.78 22.58
N ASP A 34 -9.92 22.56 23.70
CA ASP A 34 -9.32 22.26 25.00
C ASP A 34 -8.29 21.11 24.87
N PRO A 35 -7.00 21.32 25.20
CA PRO A 35 -5.99 20.26 25.15
C PRO A 35 -6.27 19.12 26.14
N HIS A 36 -7.15 19.32 27.12
CA HIS A 36 -7.60 18.32 28.09
C HIS A 36 -8.98 17.74 27.76
N LEU A 37 -9.40 17.80 26.49
CA LEU A 37 -10.61 17.14 26.03
C LEU A 37 -10.48 15.61 26.25
N SER A 38 -11.48 15.00 26.89
CA SER A 38 -11.52 13.54 27.10
C SER A 38 -12.74 12.92 26.44
N VAL A 39 -12.70 11.60 26.26
CA VAL A 39 -13.83 10.82 25.75
C VAL A 39 -15.08 11.05 26.61
N GLU A 40 -14.93 11.06 27.94
CA GLU A 40 -16.04 11.26 28.87
C GLU A 40 -16.64 12.66 28.74
N LYS A 41 -15.81 13.69 28.58
CA LYS A 41 -16.29 15.07 28.35
C LYS A 41 -17.10 15.18 27.05
N LEU A 42 -16.67 14.48 26.00
CA LEU A 42 -17.41 14.44 24.73
C LEU A 42 -18.73 13.67 24.88
N GLN A 43 -18.72 12.52 25.55
CA GLN A 43 -19.95 11.76 25.81
C GLN A 43 -20.94 12.56 26.66
N ALA A 44 -20.48 13.30 27.66
CA ALA A 44 -21.31 14.20 28.47
C ALA A 44 -21.93 15.35 27.66
N LYS A 45 -21.30 15.76 26.56
CA LYS A 45 -21.86 16.73 25.59
C LYS A 45 -22.85 16.09 24.60
N GLY A 46 -23.10 14.78 24.70
CA GLY A 46 -24.06 14.06 23.84
C GLY A 46 -23.46 13.40 22.60
N PHE A 47 -22.13 13.35 22.45
CA PHE A 47 -21.49 12.63 21.35
C PHE A 47 -21.56 11.12 21.58
N ARG A 48 -22.30 10.40 20.74
CA ARG A 48 -22.51 8.93 20.85
C ARG A 48 -21.30 8.12 20.42
N TYR A 49 -20.61 8.55 19.36
CA TYR A 49 -19.44 7.91 18.78
C TYR A 49 -18.24 8.86 18.86
N VAL A 50 -17.10 8.36 19.32
CA VAL A 50 -15.85 9.14 19.41
C VAL A 50 -14.77 8.43 18.61
N LEU A 51 -14.24 9.11 17.59
CA LEU A 51 -13.16 8.59 16.77
C LEU A 51 -11.91 9.43 17.06
N VAL A 52 -10.87 8.79 17.57
CA VAL A 52 -9.59 9.44 17.90
C VAL A 52 -8.61 9.21 16.75
N GLY A 53 -8.22 10.29 16.11
CA GLY A 53 -7.30 10.32 14.97
C GLY A 53 -6.14 11.28 15.17
N THR A 54 -5.53 11.29 16.36
CA THR A 54 -4.43 12.21 16.72
C THR A 54 -3.13 11.95 15.98
N GLY A 55 -3.00 10.78 15.33
CA GLY A 55 -1.80 10.35 14.62
C GLY A 55 -0.68 9.92 15.58
N THR A 56 0.56 9.98 15.08
CA THR A 56 1.78 9.67 15.82
C THR A 56 2.73 10.85 15.69
N ASP A 57 2.90 11.62 16.76
CA ASP A 57 3.72 12.84 16.78
C ASP A 57 4.79 12.84 17.88
N LYS A 58 4.83 11.78 18.70
CA LYS A 58 5.83 11.62 19.75
C LYS A 58 7.10 11.06 19.14
N ASN A 59 8.07 11.94 18.91
CA ASN A 59 9.43 11.57 18.55
C ASN A 59 10.29 11.44 19.82
N SER A 60 10.83 10.25 20.06
CA SER A 60 11.70 9.98 21.21
C SER A 60 13.05 10.70 21.16
N GLY A 61 13.40 11.31 20.02
CA GLY A 61 14.69 11.95 19.79
C GLY A 61 15.85 10.96 19.80
N VAL A 62 17.02 11.41 19.35
CA VAL A 62 18.26 10.63 19.46
C VAL A 62 18.89 10.93 20.82
N LYS A 63 19.30 9.90 21.55
CA LYS A 63 20.14 10.09 22.74
C LYS A 63 21.51 10.58 22.26
N LEU A 64 21.79 11.86 22.45
CA LEU A 64 23.02 12.52 22.04
C LEU A 64 23.70 13.11 23.27
N GLY A 65 25.00 12.88 23.40
CA GLY A 65 25.87 13.68 24.25
C GLY A 65 26.29 14.99 23.56
N GLY A 66 27.15 15.74 24.22
CA GLY A 66 27.60 17.06 23.75
C GLY A 66 26.68 18.19 24.23
N ASP A 67 27.05 19.42 23.87
CA ASP A 67 26.47 20.66 24.39
C ASP A 67 25.81 21.53 23.30
N ASN A 68 25.79 21.08 22.04
CA ASN A 68 25.14 21.80 20.95
C ASN A 68 23.62 21.62 20.96
N GLN A 69 22.91 22.74 21.04
CA GLN A 69 21.44 22.77 21.12
C GLN A 69 20.77 22.92 19.76
N ASN A 70 21.52 23.01 18.65
CA ASN A 70 20.95 23.16 17.31
C ASN A 70 20.41 21.82 16.74
N VAL A 71 19.54 21.19 17.53
CA VAL A 71 18.93 19.88 17.25
C VAL A 71 17.42 20.06 17.09
N HIS A 72 16.91 19.71 15.91
CA HIS A 72 15.53 19.88 15.52
C HIS A 72 14.81 18.52 15.48
N LYS A 73 13.53 18.51 15.83
CA LYS A 73 12.65 17.35 15.60
C LYS A 73 12.08 17.44 14.19
N SER A 74 12.07 16.33 13.45
CA SER A 74 11.61 16.25 12.07
C SER A 74 10.26 16.93 11.82
N LEU A 75 9.22 16.58 12.59
CA LEU A 75 7.87 17.13 12.39
C LEU A 75 7.78 18.62 12.72
N GLN A 76 8.54 19.10 13.70
CA GLN A 76 8.59 20.53 14.01
C GLN A 76 9.27 21.30 12.87
N PHE A 77 10.43 20.83 12.44
CA PHE A 77 11.17 21.40 11.31
C PHE A 77 10.30 21.49 10.05
N LEU A 78 9.63 20.39 9.67
CA LEU A 78 8.76 20.37 8.50
C LEU A 78 7.54 21.30 8.64
N ARG A 79 7.00 21.49 9.86
CA ARG A 79 5.93 22.49 10.13
C ARG A 79 6.41 23.90 9.91
N GLU A 80 7.56 24.24 10.45
CA GLU A 80 8.14 25.58 10.33
C GLU A 80 8.53 25.88 8.88
N PHE A 81 9.15 24.91 8.19
CA PHE A 81 9.48 24.99 6.77
C PHE A 81 8.23 25.26 5.91
N ASN A 82 7.16 24.47 6.09
CA ASN A 82 5.93 24.64 5.33
C ASN A 82 5.19 25.94 5.61
N ARG A 83 5.41 26.56 6.79
CA ARG A 83 4.88 27.88 7.14
C ARG A 83 5.71 29.03 6.58
N GLY A 84 6.84 28.75 5.93
CA GLY A 84 7.78 29.78 5.48
C GLY A 84 8.47 30.49 6.64
N ALA A 85 8.65 29.82 7.78
CA ALA A 85 9.39 30.38 8.90
C ALA A 85 10.86 30.57 8.54
N GLU A 86 11.52 31.55 9.17
CA GLU A 86 12.96 31.71 9.07
C GLU A 86 13.66 30.62 9.88
N LEU A 87 14.41 29.75 9.18
CA LEU A 87 15.03 28.57 9.74
C LEU A 87 16.55 28.72 9.76
N ASN A 88 17.14 28.76 10.96
CA ASN A 88 18.58 28.96 11.15
C ASN A 88 19.31 27.61 11.24
N LEU A 89 19.47 26.93 10.10
CA LEU A 89 20.14 25.63 10.03
C LEU A 89 21.66 25.71 9.87
N GLY A 90 22.20 26.84 9.38
CA GLY A 90 23.59 26.94 8.96
C GLY A 90 23.82 26.35 7.56
N LYS A 91 25.06 25.98 7.24
CA LYS A 91 25.46 25.52 5.89
C LYS A 91 25.37 24.01 5.72
N ARG A 92 25.63 23.24 6.77
CA ARG A 92 25.74 21.77 6.72
C ARG A 92 24.76 21.16 7.68
N VAL A 93 23.81 20.37 7.17
CA VAL A 93 22.73 19.78 7.97
C VAL A 93 22.87 18.27 7.98
N ALA A 94 22.88 17.65 9.17
CA ALA A 94 22.74 16.19 9.27
C ALA A 94 21.31 15.80 9.63
N VAL A 95 20.78 14.76 8.99
CA VAL A 95 19.43 14.22 9.25
C VAL A 95 19.58 12.78 9.72
N VAL A 96 19.18 12.49 10.96
CA VAL A 96 19.34 11.16 11.56
C VAL A 96 18.12 10.29 11.28
N GLY A 97 18.31 9.22 10.53
CA GLY A 97 17.23 8.32 10.10
C GLY A 97 17.21 8.13 8.59
N ALA A 98 16.41 7.18 8.09
CA ALA A 98 16.31 6.91 6.65
C ALA A 98 14.90 6.46 6.23
N GLY A 99 13.86 6.93 6.93
CA GLY A 99 12.46 6.76 6.50
C GLY A 99 12.02 7.91 5.59
N ASN A 100 10.78 7.86 5.09
CA ASN A 100 10.22 8.91 4.22
C ASN A 100 10.34 10.31 4.86
N THR A 101 10.08 10.42 6.16
CA THR A 101 10.25 11.69 6.90
C THR A 101 11.69 12.21 6.88
N ALA A 102 12.69 11.32 6.91
CA ALA A 102 14.09 11.73 6.83
C ALA A 102 14.43 12.29 5.44
N MET A 103 13.92 11.65 4.37
CA MET A 103 14.08 12.12 2.99
C MET A 103 13.42 13.50 2.81
N ASP A 104 12.20 13.67 3.31
CA ASP A 104 11.51 14.96 3.30
C ASP A 104 12.29 16.04 4.04
N CYS A 105 12.84 15.71 5.22
CA CYS A 105 13.66 16.64 5.99
C CYS A 105 14.93 17.06 5.25
N ALA A 106 15.67 16.12 4.67
CA ALA A 106 16.90 16.42 3.95
C ALA A 106 16.65 17.29 2.71
N ARG A 107 15.62 16.94 1.93
CA ARG A 107 15.21 17.70 0.74
C ARG A 107 14.68 19.09 1.10
N ALA A 108 13.93 19.22 2.18
CA ALA A 108 13.47 20.51 2.67
C ALA A 108 14.63 21.36 3.21
N ALA A 109 15.60 20.76 3.92
CA ALA A 109 16.79 21.46 4.42
C ALA A 109 17.60 22.08 3.28
N LEU A 110 17.82 21.37 2.17
CA LEU A 110 18.49 21.92 0.97
C LEU A 110 17.78 23.13 0.34
N ARG A 111 16.50 23.33 0.64
CA ARG A 111 15.70 24.47 0.16
C ARG A 111 15.69 25.65 1.14
N VAL A 112 16.26 25.49 2.33
CA VAL A 112 16.42 26.59 3.29
C VAL A 112 17.58 27.48 2.85
N PRO A 113 17.40 28.82 2.76
CA PRO A 113 18.46 29.74 2.39
C PRO A 113 19.72 29.57 3.25
N GLY A 114 20.89 29.48 2.62
CA GLY A 114 22.18 29.36 3.28
C GLY A 114 22.67 27.92 3.50
N VAL A 115 21.78 26.93 3.41
CA VAL A 115 22.19 25.51 3.41
C VAL A 115 22.93 25.18 2.12
N GLN A 116 24.05 24.48 2.25
CA GLN A 116 24.93 24.05 1.16
C GLN A 116 24.95 22.53 1.01
N SER A 117 24.74 21.78 2.09
CA SER A 117 24.63 20.33 2.06
C SER A 117 23.67 19.81 3.13
N ALA A 118 23.01 18.70 2.80
CA ALA A 118 22.22 17.91 3.72
C ALA A 118 22.63 16.44 3.62
N THR A 119 22.97 15.83 4.75
CA THR A 119 23.49 14.46 4.82
C THR A 119 22.59 13.59 5.68
N ILE A 120 22.06 12.52 5.11
CA ILE A 120 21.36 11.47 5.84
C ILE A 120 22.38 10.64 6.61
N VAL A 121 22.24 10.53 7.92
CA VAL A 121 23.07 9.65 8.77
C VAL A 121 22.21 8.47 9.21
N TYR A 122 22.58 7.26 8.78
CA TYR A 122 21.80 6.06 9.04
C TYR A 122 22.62 4.89 9.55
N ARG A 123 22.18 4.29 10.65
CA ARG A 123 22.89 3.20 11.35
C ARG A 123 22.90 1.85 10.63
N ARG A 124 22.19 1.70 9.50
CA ARG A 124 22.21 0.48 8.66
C ARG A 124 22.63 0.83 7.23
N SER A 125 22.66 -0.18 6.35
CA SER A 125 22.94 0.04 4.94
C SER A 125 21.71 0.54 4.18
N GLN A 126 21.91 0.93 2.92
CA GLN A 126 20.86 1.29 1.98
C GLN A 126 19.79 0.19 1.81
N GLN A 127 20.17 -1.10 1.89
CA GLN A 127 19.22 -2.21 1.70
C GLN A 127 18.19 -2.31 2.83
N GLU A 128 18.53 -1.88 4.04
CA GLU A 128 17.62 -1.89 5.20
C GLU A 128 16.88 -0.57 5.42
N MET A 129 17.02 0.37 4.49
CA MET A 129 16.39 1.68 4.52
C MET A 129 14.84 1.55 4.51
N PRO A 130 14.13 2.17 5.48
CA PRO A 130 12.67 2.12 5.50
C PRO A 130 11.98 2.98 4.44
N ALA A 131 12.66 3.99 3.89
CA ALA A 131 12.09 4.86 2.88
C ALA A 131 11.74 4.08 1.62
N TRP A 132 10.68 4.51 0.94
CA TRP A 132 10.36 3.98 -0.38
C TRP A 132 11.46 4.34 -1.38
N ARG A 133 11.60 3.51 -2.41
CA ARG A 133 12.69 3.64 -3.37
C ARG A 133 12.61 4.99 -4.10
N GLU A 134 11.40 5.39 -4.46
CA GLU A 134 11.15 6.67 -5.13
C GLU A 134 11.59 7.86 -4.27
N GLU A 135 11.35 7.83 -2.95
CA GLU A 135 11.74 8.90 -2.02
C GLU A 135 13.26 9.06 -1.92
N TYR A 136 13.97 7.94 -1.95
CA TYR A 136 15.43 7.92 -1.97
C TYR A 136 15.99 8.44 -3.29
N ASP A 137 15.43 7.98 -4.42
CA ASP A 137 15.88 8.42 -5.74
C ASP A 137 15.63 9.93 -5.93
N GLU A 138 14.51 10.46 -5.45
CA GLU A 138 14.24 11.90 -5.42
C GLU A 138 15.21 12.68 -4.51
N ALA A 139 15.59 12.13 -3.35
CA ALA A 139 16.58 12.74 -2.47
C ALA A 139 17.96 12.81 -3.13
N LEU A 140 18.38 11.77 -3.84
CA LEU A 140 19.61 11.78 -4.62
C LEU A 140 19.58 12.85 -5.73
N LEU A 141 18.46 12.96 -6.45
CA LEU A 141 18.29 13.96 -7.51
C LEU A 141 18.37 15.41 -6.97
N ASP A 142 17.86 15.63 -5.76
CA ASP A 142 17.97 16.91 -5.06
C ASP A 142 19.39 17.18 -4.50
N GLY A 143 20.30 16.19 -4.53
CA GLY A 143 21.69 16.33 -4.06
C GLY A 143 21.91 16.01 -2.58
N VAL A 144 21.05 15.18 -1.98
CA VAL A 144 21.23 14.71 -0.60
C VAL A 144 22.37 13.68 -0.51
N ASP A 145 23.29 13.88 0.44
CA ASP A 145 24.39 12.96 0.74
C ASP A 145 23.95 11.88 1.75
N PHE A 146 24.68 10.76 1.80
CA PHE A 146 24.35 9.64 2.68
C PHE A 146 25.58 9.07 3.39
N GLU A 147 25.50 9.03 4.72
CA GLU A 147 26.44 8.37 5.63
C GLU A 147 25.77 7.11 6.19
N TRP A 148 26.03 6.00 5.50
CA TRP A 148 25.53 4.68 5.88
C TRP A 148 26.35 4.09 7.03
N LEU A 149 25.74 3.15 7.74
CA LEU A 149 26.37 2.45 8.85
C LEU A 149 26.96 3.41 9.89
N CYS A 150 26.31 4.54 10.13
CA CYS A 150 26.73 5.54 11.10
C CYS A 150 25.62 5.82 12.11
N ASN A 151 25.95 5.81 13.40
CA ASN A 151 25.02 6.15 14.48
C ASN A 151 25.57 7.35 15.28
N PRO A 152 24.88 8.51 15.28
CA PRO A 152 25.30 9.66 16.06
C PRO A 152 25.34 9.38 17.57
N GLU A 153 26.41 9.84 18.23
CA GLU A 153 26.59 9.69 19.68
C GLU A 153 26.72 11.03 20.40
N GLN A 154 27.41 12.02 19.80
CA GLN A 154 27.64 13.32 20.43
C GLN A 154 27.58 14.45 19.40
N PHE A 155 27.03 15.61 19.77
CA PHE A 155 27.04 16.83 18.97
C PHE A 155 27.56 18.01 19.79
N ASN A 156 28.76 18.48 19.44
CA ASN A 156 29.51 19.46 20.22
C ASN A 156 29.31 20.89 19.70
N ALA A 157 29.50 21.88 20.58
CA ALA A 157 29.28 23.30 20.30
C ALA A 157 30.11 23.85 19.12
N ASP A 158 31.23 23.20 18.78
CA ASP A 158 32.08 23.55 17.63
C ASP A 158 31.53 23.03 16.28
N GLY A 159 30.40 22.31 16.28
CA GLY A 159 29.80 21.70 15.09
C GLY A 159 30.30 20.28 14.80
N THR A 160 31.12 19.70 15.69
CA THR A 160 31.58 18.33 15.54
C THR A 160 30.48 17.34 15.93
N LEU A 161 29.98 16.57 14.96
CA LEU A 161 29.11 15.43 15.16
C LEU A 161 29.93 14.14 15.20
N VAL A 162 30.00 13.51 16.37
CA VAL A 162 30.67 12.23 16.57
C VAL A 162 29.70 11.10 16.24
N VAL A 163 30.09 10.23 15.30
CA VAL A 163 29.29 9.07 14.88
C VAL A 163 30.07 7.79 15.14
N ARG A 164 29.38 6.77 15.67
CA ARG A 164 29.90 5.41 15.75
C ARG A 164 29.66 4.68 14.44
N VAL A 165 30.71 4.05 13.92
CA VAL A 165 30.60 3.17 12.76
C VAL A 165 29.93 1.88 13.18
N MET A 166 28.99 1.42 12.37
CA MET A 166 28.16 0.26 12.59
C MET A 166 28.52 -0.85 11.60
N LYS A 167 28.18 -2.08 11.94
CA LYS A 167 28.16 -3.21 11.01
C LYS A 167 26.79 -3.89 11.06
N LEU A 168 26.45 -4.62 10.01
CA LEU A 168 25.22 -5.41 9.97
C LEU A 168 25.45 -6.75 10.69
N GLY A 169 24.66 -7.01 11.73
CA GLY A 169 24.55 -8.31 12.39
C GLY A 169 23.47 -9.18 11.77
N GLU A 170 22.94 -10.09 12.59
CA GLU A 170 21.86 -11.00 12.20
C GLU A 170 20.54 -10.27 11.92
N PRO A 171 19.69 -10.81 11.03
CA PRO A 171 18.32 -10.34 10.82
C PRO A 171 17.47 -10.28 12.10
N ASP A 172 16.59 -9.28 12.18
CA ASP A 172 15.49 -9.23 13.15
C ASP A 172 14.32 -10.16 12.73
N GLU A 173 13.27 -10.24 13.55
CA GLU A 173 12.08 -11.06 13.27
C GLU A 173 11.35 -10.66 11.97
N LYS A 174 11.61 -9.46 11.46
CA LYS A 174 11.07 -8.94 10.19
C LYS A 174 12.05 -9.16 9.03
N GLY A 175 13.12 -9.93 9.24
CA GLY A 175 14.16 -10.23 8.26
C GLY A 175 15.17 -9.10 8.05
N ARG A 176 15.09 -8.00 8.78
CA ARG A 176 15.95 -6.83 8.59
C ARG A 176 17.17 -6.89 9.49
N ARG A 177 18.36 -6.75 8.93
CA ARG A 177 19.63 -6.88 9.68
C ARG A 177 19.75 -5.84 10.80
N ARG A 178 20.19 -6.29 11.97
CA ARG A 178 20.39 -5.42 13.14
C ARG A 178 21.70 -4.65 13.01
N PRO A 179 21.73 -3.35 13.37
CA PRO A 179 22.98 -2.61 13.45
C PRO A 179 23.73 -3.04 14.73
N VAL A 180 25.02 -3.31 14.60
CA VAL A 180 25.92 -3.68 15.70
C VAL A 180 27.05 -2.67 15.75
N GLU A 181 27.32 -2.16 16.94
CA GLU A 181 28.38 -1.18 17.19
C GLU A 181 29.75 -1.77 16.84
N THR A 182 30.63 -0.91 16.32
CA THR A 182 32.06 -1.20 16.19
C THR A 182 32.85 -0.28 17.12
N ASP A 183 34.15 -0.54 17.24
CA ASP A 183 35.07 0.32 18.00
C ASP A 183 35.49 1.57 17.22
N GLU A 184 35.14 1.66 15.93
CA GLU A 184 35.49 2.79 15.07
C GLU A 184 34.51 3.96 15.27
N ILE A 185 35.09 5.15 15.43
CA ILE A 185 34.38 6.42 15.55
C ILE A 185 34.85 7.33 14.42
N ARG A 186 33.92 8.11 13.86
CA ARG A 186 34.19 9.15 12.87
C ARG A 186 33.57 10.47 13.30
N THR A 187 34.01 11.54 12.67
CA THR A 187 33.47 12.87 12.90
C THR A 187 32.96 13.47 11.60
N LEU A 188 31.83 14.15 11.69
CA LEU A 188 31.24 14.96 10.63
C LEU A 188 31.18 16.41 11.13
N GLN A 189 31.37 17.36 10.23
CA GLN A 189 31.22 18.77 10.56
C GLN A 189 29.87 19.27 10.08
N VAL A 190 29.01 19.66 11.02
CA VAL A 190 27.64 20.08 10.76
C VAL A 190 27.26 21.26 11.63
N ASP A 191 26.32 22.07 11.16
CA ASP A 191 25.88 23.27 11.87
C ASP A 191 24.53 23.03 12.58
N SER A 192 23.74 22.07 12.09
CA SER A 192 22.50 21.61 12.72
C SER A 192 22.22 20.13 12.48
N LEU A 193 21.41 19.55 13.37
CA LEU A 193 20.97 18.17 13.33
C LEU A 193 19.44 18.08 13.31
N ILE A 194 18.86 17.26 12.44
CA ILE A 194 17.42 16.97 12.41
C ILE A 194 17.22 15.49 12.78
N THR A 195 16.37 15.21 13.76
CA THR A 195 16.10 13.85 14.23
C THR A 195 14.81 13.30 13.61
N ALA A 196 14.95 12.22 12.81
CA ALA A 196 13.87 11.59 12.03
C ALA A 196 13.85 10.07 12.25
N ILE A 197 13.90 9.64 13.50
CA ILE A 197 14.06 8.22 13.90
C ILE A 197 12.74 7.46 14.10
N GLY A 198 11.62 8.03 13.67
CA GLY A 198 10.29 7.43 13.76
C GLY A 198 9.41 8.11 14.81
N GLU A 199 8.12 8.14 14.51
CA GLU A 199 7.09 8.74 15.35
C GLU A 199 6.30 7.64 16.05
N GLN A 200 5.89 7.90 17.28
CA GLN A 200 5.10 7.00 18.11
C GLN A 200 3.82 7.69 18.56
N GLN A 201 2.87 6.89 19.02
CA GLN A 201 1.68 7.36 19.69
C GLN A 201 2.09 8.07 20.98
N ASP A 202 1.40 9.15 21.30
CA ASP A 202 1.50 9.75 22.62
C ASP A 202 0.60 9.01 23.62
N GLY A 203 1.14 7.94 24.22
CA GLY A 203 0.44 7.15 25.23
C GLY A 203 -0.02 7.98 26.45
N GLU A 204 0.71 9.04 26.82
CA GLU A 204 0.31 9.92 27.91
C GLU A 204 -0.93 10.73 27.53
N ALA A 205 -0.95 11.31 26.33
CA ALA A 205 -2.12 12.01 25.81
C ALA A 205 -3.31 11.06 25.62
N LEU A 206 -3.09 9.85 25.10
CA LEU A 206 -4.12 8.82 24.97
C LEU A 206 -4.73 8.45 26.33
N SER A 207 -3.90 8.20 27.34
CA SER A 207 -4.34 7.91 28.70
C SER A 207 -5.12 9.08 29.31
N ALA A 208 -4.65 10.33 29.12
CA ALA A 208 -5.34 11.53 29.57
C ALA A 208 -6.71 11.75 28.89
N MET A 209 -6.86 11.32 27.63
CA MET A 209 -8.14 11.29 26.93
C MET A 209 -9.06 10.16 27.40
N GLY A 210 -8.57 9.23 28.24
CA GLY A 210 -9.29 8.06 28.71
C GLY A 210 -9.20 6.85 27.78
N ILE A 211 -8.22 6.77 26.89
CA ILE A 211 -8.06 5.61 25.99
C ILE A 211 -7.38 4.45 26.73
N PRO A 212 -7.95 3.22 26.68
CA PRO A 212 -7.32 2.04 27.27
C PRO A 212 -6.01 1.68 26.57
N LEU A 213 -4.95 1.46 27.36
CA LEU A 213 -3.63 1.05 26.90
C LEU A 213 -3.26 -0.31 27.49
N ASP A 214 -2.41 -1.06 26.80
CA ASP A 214 -1.77 -2.28 27.30
C ASP A 214 -0.62 -1.94 28.29
N PRO A 215 -0.03 -2.94 28.97
CA PRO A 215 1.10 -2.72 29.88
C PRO A 215 2.35 -2.12 29.23
N GLN A 216 2.46 -2.19 27.89
CA GLN A 216 3.54 -1.60 27.10
C GLN A 216 3.22 -0.16 26.65
N GLY A 217 2.05 0.37 27.03
CA GLY A 217 1.61 1.73 26.71
C GLY A 217 0.99 1.88 25.31
N TRP A 218 0.65 0.78 24.63
CA TRP A 218 0.04 0.80 23.31
C TRP A 218 -1.48 0.71 23.39
N PRO A 219 -2.21 1.44 22.53
CA PRO A 219 -3.65 1.31 22.51
C PRO A 219 -4.09 -0.07 22.01
N VAL A 220 -5.13 -0.62 22.64
CA VAL A 220 -5.70 -1.92 22.27
C VAL A 220 -7.04 -1.71 21.57
N VAL A 221 -7.17 -2.27 20.36
CA VAL A 221 -8.38 -2.19 19.55
C VAL A 221 -8.70 -3.51 18.85
N ASN A 222 -9.98 -3.70 18.50
CA ASN A 222 -10.43 -4.82 17.66
C ASN A 222 -10.13 -4.58 16.15
N ALA A 223 -10.59 -5.49 15.29
CA ALA A 223 -10.36 -5.42 13.83
C ALA A 223 -10.93 -4.14 13.16
N ASP A 224 -12.02 -3.61 13.71
CA ASP A 224 -12.67 -2.39 13.25
C ASP A 224 -12.04 -1.11 13.83
N GLY A 225 -11.13 -1.27 14.79
CA GLY A 225 -10.48 -0.17 15.49
C GLY A 225 -11.20 0.32 16.74
N GLU A 226 -12.21 -0.40 17.23
CA GLU A 226 -12.88 -0.07 18.48
C GLU A 226 -12.04 -0.48 19.69
N THR A 227 -11.95 0.40 20.68
CA THR A 227 -11.31 0.13 21.97
C THR A 227 -12.22 -0.73 22.87
N SER A 228 -11.76 -1.09 24.06
CA SER A 228 -12.63 -1.73 25.07
C SER A 228 -13.70 -0.78 25.64
N LYS A 229 -13.60 0.53 25.41
CA LYS A 229 -14.68 1.49 25.70
C LYS A 229 -15.70 1.49 24.54
N PRO A 230 -16.99 1.22 24.82
CA PRO A 230 -18.02 1.17 23.77
C PRO A 230 -18.10 2.47 22.96
N ASN A 231 -18.21 2.33 21.64
CA ASN A 231 -18.36 3.44 20.68
C ASN A 231 -17.15 4.39 20.60
N VAL A 232 -15.98 3.96 21.09
CA VAL A 232 -14.73 4.71 21.01
C VAL A 232 -13.77 3.98 20.08
N PHE A 233 -13.36 4.63 19.00
CA PHE A 233 -12.53 4.06 17.94
C PHE A 233 -11.21 4.81 17.80
N LEU A 234 -10.15 4.10 17.41
CA LEU A 234 -8.89 4.69 16.97
C LEU A 234 -8.74 4.53 15.47
N ILE A 235 -8.46 5.64 14.78
CA ILE A 235 -8.37 5.70 13.32
C ILE A 235 -7.05 6.36 12.88
N GLY A 236 -6.52 5.93 11.73
CA GLY A 236 -5.25 6.43 11.23
C GLY A 236 -4.03 5.89 11.98
N ASP A 237 -2.94 6.65 11.98
CA ASP A 237 -1.64 6.20 12.50
C ASP A 237 -1.66 5.90 14.00
N VAL A 238 -2.52 6.57 14.78
CA VAL A 238 -2.61 6.33 16.23
C VAL A 238 -2.99 4.87 16.56
N GLN A 239 -3.65 4.18 15.62
CA GLN A 239 -4.07 2.80 15.80
C GLN A 239 -2.90 1.81 15.78
N ARG A 240 -1.90 1.99 14.90
CA ARG A 240 -0.88 0.96 14.60
C ARG A 240 0.55 1.50 14.42
N GLY A 241 0.73 2.81 14.51
CA GLY A 241 1.96 3.49 14.13
C GLY A 241 1.86 4.14 12.74
N PRO A 242 2.89 4.93 12.36
CA PRO A 242 2.93 5.65 11.10
C PRO A 242 2.88 4.70 9.89
N SER A 243 2.00 5.00 8.94
CA SER A 243 1.82 4.23 7.69
C SER A 243 1.59 5.15 6.49
N SER A 244 1.04 4.61 5.40
CA SER A 244 0.61 5.41 4.26
C SER A 244 -0.72 6.12 4.53
N ILE A 245 -0.96 7.23 3.84
CA ILE A 245 -2.22 7.98 3.88
C ILE A 245 -3.41 7.06 3.55
N VAL A 246 -3.25 6.20 2.55
CA VAL A 246 -4.29 5.25 2.13
C VAL A 246 -4.61 4.23 3.23
N SER A 247 -3.59 3.77 3.96
CA SER A 247 -3.78 2.88 5.12
C SER A 247 -4.59 3.57 6.21
N ALA A 248 -4.28 4.84 6.51
CA ALA A 248 -5.01 5.64 7.50
C ALA A 248 -6.49 5.84 7.10
N ILE A 249 -6.76 6.16 5.83
CA ILE A 249 -8.12 6.26 5.28
C ILE A 249 -8.84 4.91 5.39
N GLY A 250 -8.18 3.81 5.04
CA GLY A 250 -8.74 2.47 5.15
C GLY A 250 -9.10 2.08 6.59
N ASN A 251 -8.31 2.52 7.58
CA ASN A 251 -8.62 2.31 8.99
C ASN A 251 -9.87 3.12 9.42
N ALA A 252 -9.94 4.39 9.05
CA ALA A 252 -11.10 5.23 9.32
C ALA A 252 -12.38 4.70 8.66
N ARG A 253 -12.25 4.13 7.45
CA ARG A 253 -13.35 3.49 6.72
C ARG A 253 -13.96 2.32 7.50
N ARG A 254 -13.13 1.41 8.02
CA ARG A 254 -13.63 0.25 8.79
C ARG A 254 -14.41 0.67 10.03
N ALA A 255 -13.89 1.63 10.80
CA ALA A 255 -14.61 2.21 11.94
C ALA A 255 -15.95 2.83 11.51
N THR A 256 -15.96 3.55 10.39
CA THR A 256 -17.18 4.17 9.84
C THR A 256 -18.20 3.11 9.42
N ASP A 257 -17.78 2.05 8.73
CA ASP A 257 -18.69 0.95 8.33
C ASP A 257 -19.29 0.23 9.54
N ALA A 258 -18.52 0.01 10.59
CA ALA A 258 -19.02 -0.56 11.85
C ALA A 258 -20.09 0.33 12.50
N ILE A 259 -19.90 1.65 12.48
CA ILE A 259 -20.87 2.63 13.00
C ILE A 259 -22.14 2.65 12.14
N LEU A 260 -22.00 2.74 10.81
CA LEU A 260 -23.14 2.75 9.89
C LEU A 260 -24.00 1.49 10.05
N ALA A 261 -23.37 0.31 10.17
CA ALA A 261 -24.08 -0.94 10.42
C ALA A 261 -24.86 -0.91 11.75
N ARG A 262 -24.27 -0.39 12.84
CA ARG A 262 -24.96 -0.25 14.14
C ARG A 262 -26.15 0.70 14.10
N GLU A 263 -26.05 1.76 13.30
CA GLU A 263 -27.14 2.73 13.12
C GLU A 263 -28.15 2.32 12.05
N ASN A 264 -28.01 1.12 11.45
CA ASN A 264 -28.82 0.67 10.33
C ASN A 264 -28.83 1.66 9.15
N ILE A 265 -27.68 2.32 8.91
CA ILE A 265 -27.48 3.23 7.78
C ILE A 265 -26.79 2.46 6.66
N ALA A 266 -27.38 2.47 5.47
CA ALA A 266 -26.82 1.79 4.31
C ALA A 266 -25.49 2.42 3.89
N SER A 267 -24.46 1.59 3.75
CA SER A 267 -23.15 1.97 3.20
C SER A 267 -23.10 1.75 1.70
N SER A 268 -22.65 2.73 0.93
CA SER A 268 -22.48 2.62 -0.53
C SER A 268 -21.14 2.02 -0.96
N TYR A 269 -20.23 1.72 -0.03
CA TYR A 269 -18.85 1.31 -0.33
C TYR A 269 -18.76 -0.02 -1.10
N GLY A 270 -19.69 -0.95 -0.86
CA GLY A 270 -19.77 -2.20 -1.60
C GLY A 270 -20.48 -2.09 -2.95
N ASN A 271 -21.08 -0.94 -3.26
CA ASN A 271 -21.83 -0.77 -4.49
C ASN A 271 -20.84 -0.63 -5.65
N LYS A 272 -20.74 -1.68 -6.47
CA LYS A 272 -19.98 -1.62 -7.73
C LYS A 272 -20.67 -0.63 -8.67
N VAL A 273 -20.05 0.52 -8.87
CA VAL A 273 -20.44 1.45 -9.93
C VAL A 273 -19.74 0.99 -11.20
N TRP A 274 -20.53 0.66 -12.21
CA TRP A 274 -20.06 0.27 -13.52
C TRP A 274 -20.12 1.50 -14.43
N ASN A 275 -18.97 2.11 -14.70
CA ASN A 275 -18.88 3.23 -15.65
C ASN A 275 -19.25 2.73 -17.04
N ASN A 276 -20.10 3.41 -17.82
CA ASN A 276 -20.47 2.92 -19.16
C ASN A 276 -19.28 3.02 -20.15
N VAL A 277 -18.36 2.05 -20.09
CA VAL A 277 -17.14 1.97 -20.91
C VAL A 277 -17.19 0.70 -21.75
N ASP A 278 -16.57 0.73 -22.93
CA ASP A 278 -16.39 -0.47 -23.76
C ASP A 278 -15.25 -1.32 -23.19
N PRO A 279 -15.51 -2.52 -22.65
CA PRO A 279 -14.47 -3.37 -22.08
C PRO A 279 -13.37 -3.72 -23.09
N ALA A 280 -13.68 -3.83 -24.39
CA ALA A 280 -12.66 -4.12 -25.40
C ALA A 280 -11.62 -3.00 -25.48
N LYS A 281 -12.05 -1.73 -25.41
CA LYS A 281 -11.14 -0.58 -25.35
C LYS A 281 -10.32 -0.57 -24.08
N VAL A 282 -10.91 -0.92 -22.93
CA VAL A 282 -10.17 -1.02 -21.67
C VAL A 282 -9.08 -2.10 -21.74
N TYR A 283 -9.40 -3.28 -22.29
CA TYR A 283 -8.41 -4.34 -22.51
C TYR A 283 -7.31 -3.94 -23.52
N GLN A 284 -7.59 -3.10 -24.52
CA GLN A 284 -6.57 -2.59 -25.44
C GLN A 284 -5.55 -1.65 -24.77
N ARG A 285 -5.94 -0.95 -23.69
CA ARG A 285 -5.01 -0.12 -22.90
C ARG A 285 -3.98 -0.98 -22.15
N LYS A 286 -4.29 -2.25 -21.93
CA LYS A 286 -3.39 -3.20 -21.29
C LYS A 286 -2.29 -3.59 -22.28
N GLY A 287 -1.13 -2.98 -22.15
CA GLY A 287 0.00 -3.16 -23.08
C GLY A 287 1.27 -2.46 -22.57
N ALA A 288 2.14 -2.07 -23.50
CA ALA A 288 3.34 -1.33 -23.17
C ALA A 288 3.00 0.01 -22.50
N ILE A 289 3.53 0.23 -21.30
CA ILE A 289 3.36 1.50 -20.58
C ILE A 289 4.25 2.55 -21.26
N ALA A 290 3.69 3.27 -22.24
CA ALA A 290 4.34 4.44 -22.80
C ALA A 290 4.10 5.63 -21.86
N VAL A 291 5.07 5.91 -20.99
CA VAL A 291 5.07 7.13 -20.16
C VAL A 291 5.86 8.20 -20.89
N THR A 292 5.21 9.30 -21.26
CA THR A 292 5.93 10.53 -21.60
C THR A 292 6.10 11.33 -20.31
N LEU A 293 7.29 11.90 -20.10
CA LEU A 293 7.48 12.85 -19.00
C LEU A 293 6.67 14.11 -19.31
N VAL A 294 5.66 14.36 -18.50
CA VAL A 294 4.82 15.57 -18.56
C VAL A 294 5.34 16.54 -17.51
N ASP A 295 5.51 17.81 -17.88
CA ASP A 295 5.95 18.83 -16.92
C ASP A 295 4.88 19.03 -15.82
N LYS A 296 5.32 19.32 -14.59
CA LYS A 296 4.42 19.49 -13.42
C LYS A 296 3.35 20.58 -13.62
N ASN A 297 3.58 21.55 -14.52
CA ASN A 297 2.63 22.61 -14.80
C ASN A 297 1.59 22.23 -15.87
N GLN A 298 1.75 21.09 -16.55
CA GLN A 298 0.86 20.63 -17.63
C GLN A 298 -0.18 19.64 -17.10
N ARG A 299 -1.02 20.11 -16.18
CA ARG A 299 -2.04 19.28 -15.50
C ARG A 299 -2.96 18.55 -16.49
N GLU A 300 -3.42 19.21 -17.54
CA GLU A 300 -4.33 18.60 -18.52
C GLU A 300 -3.68 17.44 -19.28
N ALA A 301 -2.44 17.63 -19.74
CA ALA A 301 -1.68 16.58 -20.40
C ALA A 301 -1.40 15.40 -19.46
N PHE A 302 -1.11 15.66 -18.18
CA PHE A 302 -0.96 14.62 -17.17
C PHE A 302 -2.27 13.85 -16.99
N VAL A 303 -3.40 14.55 -16.81
CA VAL A 303 -4.72 13.93 -16.65
C VAL A 303 -5.09 13.10 -17.87
N GLU A 304 -4.89 13.60 -19.09
CA GLU A 304 -5.17 12.88 -20.33
C GLU A 304 -4.31 11.61 -20.44
N GLN A 305 -3.02 11.71 -20.13
CA GLN A 305 -2.11 10.58 -20.13
C GLN A 305 -2.53 9.52 -19.10
N GLU A 306 -2.83 9.90 -17.86
CA GLU A 306 -3.25 8.96 -16.82
C GLU A 306 -4.65 8.36 -17.10
N ALA A 307 -5.57 9.14 -17.68
CA ALA A 307 -6.89 8.65 -18.08
C ALA A 307 -6.80 7.60 -19.21
N SER A 308 -5.90 7.81 -20.18
CA SER A 308 -5.73 6.90 -21.32
C SER A 308 -5.17 5.52 -20.93
N ARG A 309 -4.48 5.40 -19.79
CA ARG A 309 -3.97 4.13 -19.24
C ARG A 309 -4.87 3.50 -18.18
N CYS A 310 -5.95 4.18 -17.76
CA CYS A 310 -6.86 3.65 -16.75
C CYS A 310 -7.48 2.34 -17.21
N LEU A 311 -7.26 1.27 -16.45
CA LEU A 311 -7.81 -0.06 -16.73
C LEU A 311 -9.20 -0.29 -16.12
N GLU A 312 -9.81 0.74 -15.53
CA GLU A 312 -11.13 0.68 -14.89
C GLU A 312 -11.24 -0.58 -14.00
N CYS A 313 -10.62 -0.52 -12.81
CA CYS A 313 -10.36 -1.69 -11.95
C CYS A 313 -11.61 -2.55 -11.60
N ASN A 314 -12.80 -2.00 -11.78
CA ASN A 314 -14.10 -2.67 -11.70
C ASN A 314 -14.38 -3.62 -12.89
N TYR A 315 -13.82 -3.37 -14.07
CA TYR A 315 -14.04 -4.13 -15.31
C TYR A 315 -13.05 -5.26 -15.58
N VAL A 316 -11.76 -5.05 -15.29
CA VAL A 316 -10.70 -5.95 -15.75
C VAL A 316 -9.88 -6.48 -14.58
N CYS A 317 -10.21 -7.70 -14.13
CA CYS A 317 -9.36 -8.45 -13.21
C CYS A 317 -8.69 -9.62 -13.95
N SER A 318 -7.45 -9.42 -14.41
CA SER A 318 -6.62 -10.44 -15.07
C SER A 318 -5.23 -10.56 -14.44
N LYS A 319 -5.06 -10.12 -13.19
CA LYS A 319 -3.75 -10.10 -12.51
C LYS A 319 -3.08 -11.48 -12.48
N CYS A 320 -3.86 -12.54 -12.35
CA CYS A 320 -3.40 -13.92 -12.40
C CYS A 320 -2.76 -14.33 -13.74
N VAL A 321 -3.18 -13.70 -14.84
CA VAL A 321 -2.58 -13.83 -16.18
C VAL A 321 -1.28 -13.04 -16.23
N ASP A 322 -1.28 -11.81 -15.71
CA ASP A 322 -0.15 -10.88 -15.80
C ASP A 322 1.06 -11.31 -14.99
N VAL A 323 0.84 -11.87 -13.80
CA VAL A 323 1.91 -12.31 -12.91
C VAL A 323 2.39 -13.74 -13.17
N CYS A 324 1.77 -14.43 -14.13
CA CYS A 324 2.13 -15.81 -14.43
C CYS A 324 3.38 -15.85 -15.33
N PRO A 325 4.55 -16.28 -14.82
CA PRO A 325 5.78 -16.29 -15.61
C PRO A 325 5.69 -17.26 -16.79
N ASN A 326 4.94 -18.35 -16.64
CA ASN A 326 4.80 -19.41 -17.65
C ASN A 326 3.61 -19.19 -18.59
N ARG A 327 2.84 -18.12 -18.41
CA ARG A 327 1.58 -17.86 -19.15
C ARG A 327 0.54 -18.99 -19.04
N ALA A 328 0.59 -19.74 -17.93
CA ALA A 328 -0.36 -20.81 -17.62
C ALA A 328 -1.77 -20.31 -17.29
N ASN A 329 -1.97 -19.03 -16.97
CA ASN A 329 -3.31 -18.45 -16.87
C ASN A 329 -3.56 -17.59 -18.10
N ILE A 330 -4.70 -17.77 -18.76
CA ILE A 330 -5.13 -16.95 -19.90
C ILE A 330 -6.53 -16.38 -19.67
N SER A 331 -6.90 -15.34 -20.42
CA SER A 331 -8.26 -14.78 -20.41
C SER A 331 -8.91 -14.94 -21.79
N VAL A 332 -10.09 -15.56 -21.82
CA VAL A 332 -10.83 -15.87 -23.05
C VAL A 332 -12.18 -15.16 -23.03
N ALA A 333 -12.53 -14.48 -24.11
CA ALA A 333 -13.81 -13.77 -24.22
C ALA A 333 -14.94 -14.73 -24.59
N VAL A 334 -15.62 -15.30 -23.59
CA VAL A 334 -16.72 -16.26 -23.81
C VAL A 334 -18.07 -15.54 -23.74
N PRO A 335 -18.89 -15.56 -24.81
CA PRO A 335 -20.21 -14.93 -24.80
C PRO A 335 -21.19 -15.51 -23.78
N GLY A 336 -22.13 -14.68 -23.32
CA GLY A 336 -23.24 -15.12 -22.48
C GLY A 336 -22.93 -15.24 -20.98
N PHE A 337 -21.83 -14.66 -20.52
CA PHE A 337 -21.51 -14.48 -19.10
C PHE A 337 -21.59 -12.99 -18.71
N GLN A 338 -21.90 -12.71 -17.44
CA GLN A 338 -21.84 -11.34 -16.89
C GLN A 338 -20.42 -10.77 -17.01
N ASN A 339 -19.41 -11.57 -16.68
CA ASN A 339 -18.01 -11.25 -16.94
C ASN A 339 -17.65 -11.68 -18.36
N ARG A 340 -17.30 -10.74 -19.23
CA ARG A 340 -16.98 -11.02 -20.64
C ARG A 340 -15.80 -12.00 -20.80
N PHE A 341 -14.82 -11.90 -19.91
CA PHE A 341 -13.62 -12.74 -19.96
C PHE A 341 -13.64 -13.81 -18.88
N GLN A 342 -13.44 -15.06 -19.28
CA GLN A 342 -13.23 -16.19 -18.40
C GLN A 342 -11.73 -16.47 -18.29
N THR A 343 -11.24 -16.61 -17.05
CA THR A 343 -9.85 -17.03 -16.82
C THR A 343 -9.79 -18.55 -16.91
N LEU A 344 -8.91 -19.04 -17.78
CA LEU A 344 -8.57 -20.46 -17.88
C LEU A 344 -7.17 -20.69 -17.34
N HIS A 345 -7.00 -21.82 -16.67
CA HIS A 345 -5.71 -22.34 -16.24
C HIS A 345 -5.30 -23.46 -17.19
N LEU A 346 -4.12 -23.36 -17.79
CA LEU A 346 -3.53 -24.34 -18.70
C LEU A 346 -2.55 -25.20 -17.88
N ASP A 347 -2.95 -26.43 -17.61
CA ASP A 347 -2.25 -27.31 -16.69
C ASP A 347 -0.79 -27.56 -17.13
N ALA A 348 -0.61 -27.89 -18.42
CA ALA A 348 0.69 -28.22 -19.01
C ALA A 348 1.76 -27.12 -18.91
N TYR A 349 1.36 -25.86 -18.69
CA TYR A 349 2.28 -24.72 -18.57
C TYR A 349 2.56 -24.35 -17.11
N CYS A 350 1.77 -24.86 -16.16
CA CYS A 350 1.87 -24.49 -14.77
C CYS A 350 2.95 -25.31 -14.06
N ASN A 351 3.80 -24.63 -13.29
CA ASN A 351 4.75 -25.26 -12.37
C ASN A 351 4.37 -25.03 -10.90
N GLU A 352 3.14 -24.60 -10.65
CA GLU A 352 2.60 -24.29 -9.32
C GLU A 352 3.44 -23.32 -8.47
N CYS A 353 4.19 -22.39 -9.08
CA CYS A 353 4.99 -21.39 -8.34
C CYS A 353 4.19 -20.48 -7.40
N GLY A 354 2.86 -20.45 -7.48
CA GLY A 354 1.99 -19.74 -6.55
C GLY A 354 1.85 -18.23 -6.78
N ASN A 355 2.56 -17.64 -7.76
CA ASN A 355 2.48 -16.20 -8.05
C ASN A 355 1.05 -15.69 -8.22
N CYS A 356 0.23 -16.41 -8.98
CA CYS A 356 -1.16 -16.01 -9.21
C CYS A 356 -2.00 -15.97 -7.94
N ALA A 357 -1.64 -16.74 -6.90
CA ALA A 357 -2.29 -16.71 -5.59
C ALA A 357 -1.75 -15.55 -4.74
N GLN A 358 -0.42 -15.42 -4.65
CA GLN A 358 0.24 -14.37 -3.86
C GLN A 358 -0.20 -12.96 -4.29
N PHE A 359 -0.38 -12.76 -5.58
CA PHE A 359 -0.73 -11.46 -6.15
C PHE A 359 -2.25 -11.25 -6.32
N CYS A 360 -3.09 -12.22 -5.93
CA CYS A 360 -4.54 -12.13 -6.06
C CYS A 360 -5.14 -11.15 -5.04
N PRO A 361 -5.80 -10.05 -5.49
CA PRO A 361 -6.40 -9.09 -4.57
C PRO A 361 -7.65 -9.66 -3.86
N TRP A 362 -8.17 -10.80 -4.35
CA TRP A 362 -9.34 -11.49 -3.82
C TRP A 362 -8.96 -12.71 -2.96
N GLN A 363 -7.67 -12.90 -2.65
CA GLN A 363 -7.15 -14.05 -1.89
C GLN A 363 -7.46 -15.42 -2.51
N GLY A 364 -7.82 -15.47 -3.79
CA GLY A 364 -8.00 -16.73 -4.52
C GLY A 364 -6.66 -17.36 -4.91
N LYS A 365 -6.72 -18.64 -5.31
CA LYS A 365 -5.62 -19.44 -5.87
C LYS A 365 -5.94 -19.80 -7.32
N PRO A 366 -5.73 -18.88 -8.29
CA PRO A 366 -6.20 -19.08 -9.66
C PRO A 366 -5.76 -20.38 -10.33
N TYR A 367 -4.55 -20.87 -10.05
CA TYR A 367 -4.04 -22.16 -10.55
C TYR A 367 -4.78 -23.39 -10.00
N LYS A 368 -5.64 -23.23 -8.98
CA LYS A 368 -6.49 -24.27 -8.38
C LYS A 368 -7.97 -24.00 -8.59
N ASP A 369 -8.38 -22.74 -8.42
CA ASP A 369 -9.78 -22.36 -8.35
C ASP A 369 -10.39 -22.06 -9.73
N LYS A 370 -9.57 -21.80 -10.76
CA LYS A 370 -10.05 -21.51 -12.11
C LYS A 370 -10.17 -22.78 -12.94
N ILE A 371 -11.01 -22.70 -13.96
CA ILE A 371 -11.28 -23.79 -14.90
C ILE A 371 -9.97 -24.22 -15.53
N THR A 372 -9.57 -25.45 -15.26
CA THR A 372 -8.34 -26.04 -15.77
C THR A 372 -8.61 -26.75 -17.09
N VAL A 373 -7.81 -26.42 -18.10
CA VAL A 373 -7.74 -27.14 -19.37
C VAL A 373 -6.59 -28.13 -19.24
N PHE A 374 -6.93 -29.41 -19.21
CA PHE A 374 -5.96 -30.49 -19.10
C PHE A 374 -5.52 -30.96 -20.47
N SER A 375 -4.22 -31.11 -20.65
CA SER A 375 -3.62 -31.60 -21.90
C SER A 375 -3.47 -33.12 -21.91
N LEU A 376 -3.32 -33.74 -20.73
CA LEU A 376 -3.23 -35.19 -20.56
C LEU A 376 -4.35 -35.69 -19.65
N GLU A 377 -4.87 -36.88 -19.98
CA GLU A 377 -5.92 -37.51 -19.18
C GLU A 377 -5.45 -37.85 -17.76
N GLN A 378 -4.19 -38.26 -17.62
CA GLN A 378 -3.60 -38.61 -16.33
C GLN A 378 -3.57 -37.40 -15.37
N ASP A 379 -3.29 -36.20 -15.89
CA ASP A 379 -3.27 -34.98 -15.10
C ASP A 379 -4.68 -34.58 -14.66
N PHE A 380 -5.67 -34.75 -15.56
CA PHE A 380 -7.08 -34.61 -15.17
C PHE A 380 -7.41 -35.56 -14.02
N VAL A 381 -7.07 -36.85 -14.13
CA VAL A 381 -7.37 -37.85 -13.09
C VAL A 381 -6.70 -37.54 -11.76
N ASN A 382 -5.45 -37.07 -11.79
CA ASN A 382 -4.65 -36.81 -10.58
C ASN A 382 -4.94 -35.45 -9.91
N SER A 383 -5.59 -34.54 -10.62
CA SER A 383 -5.94 -33.22 -10.10
C SER A 383 -7.31 -33.21 -9.42
N THR A 384 -7.51 -32.28 -8.48
CA THR A 384 -8.84 -31.96 -7.91
C THR A 384 -9.44 -30.69 -8.51
N ASN A 385 -8.73 -30.01 -9.42
CA ASN A 385 -9.19 -28.74 -9.96
C ASN A 385 -10.49 -28.92 -10.77
N PRO A 386 -11.41 -27.93 -10.73
CA PRO A 386 -12.50 -27.87 -11.69
C PRO A 386 -11.92 -27.62 -13.08
N GLY A 387 -12.44 -28.30 -14.10
CA GLY A 387 -11.82 -28.26 -15.42
C GLY A 387 -12.31 -29.36 -16.35
N PHE A 388 -11.61 -29.52 -17.47
CA PHE A 388 -11.97 -30.50 -18.47
C PHE A 388 -10.79 -30.99 -19.30
N PHE A 389 -10.92 -32.20 -19.82
CA PHE A 389 -10.01 -32.85 -20.76
C PHE A 389 -10.80 -33.26 -22.01
N VAL A 390 -10.23 -33.02 -23.19
CA VAL A 390 -10.86 -33.35 -24.49
C VAL A 390 -9.99 -34.36 -25.24
N ALA A 391 -10.59 -35.49 -25.63
CA ALA A 391 -9.96 -36.52 -26.46
C ALA A 391 -10.90 -36.94 -27.59
N GLY A 392 -10.66 -36.41 -28.79
CA GLY A 392 -11.59 -36.58 -29.92
C GLY A 392 -12.96 -36.00 -29.56
N ALA A 393 -14.03 -36.80 -29.73
CA ALA A 393 -15.39 -36.42 -29.36
C ALA A 393 -15.70 -36.57 -27.86
N SER A 394 -14.83 -37.21 -27.07
CA SER A 394 -15.04 -37.45 -25.64
C SER A 394 -14.52 -36.29 -24.80
N VAL A 395 -15.35 -35.78 -23.88
CA VAL A 395 -15.00 -34.71 -22.95
C VAL A 395 -15.21 -35.18 -21.52
N LYS A 396 -14.14 -35.17 -20.73
CA LYS A 396 -14.22 -35.37 -19.28
C LYS A 396 -14.30 -34.03 -18.60
N VAL A 397 -15.27 -33.84 -17.72
CA VAL A 397 -15.51 -32.58 -16.99
C VAL A 397 -15.46 -32.84 -15.50
N ARG A 398 -14.79 -31.98 -14.73
CA ARG A 398 -14.84 -31.94 -13.27
C ARG A 398 -15.38 -30.59 -12.79
N GLN A 399 -16.34 -30.63 -11.89
CA GLN A 399 -16.95 -29.49 -11.23
C GLN A 399 -17.58 -29.95 -9.91
N ASP A 400 -17.46 -29.16 -8.84
CA ASP A 400 -18.06 -29.46 -7.53
C ASP A 400 -17.73 -30.89 -7.04
N ASP A 401 -16.47 -31.29 -7.19
CA ASP A 401 -15.91 -32.62 -6.85
C ASP A 401 -16.56 -33.83 -7.56
N GLN A 402 -17.41 -33.58 -8.56
CA GLN A 402 -18.01 -34.62 -9.40
C GLN A 402 -17.35 -34.65 -10.77
N THR A 403 -17.38 -35.82 -11.42
CA THR A 403 -16.82 -36.02 -12.76
C THR A 403 -17.89 -36.55 -13.71
N TRP A 404 -17.93 -36.00 -14.91
CA TRP A 404 -18.83 -36.40 -15.98
C TRP A 404 -18.05 -36.74 -17.24
N GLN A 405 -18.63 -37.61 -18.04
CA GLN A 405 -18.18 -37.91 -19.39
C GLN A 405 -19.29 -37.51 -20.35
N LEU A 406 -18.97 -36.60 -21.26
CA LEU A 406 -19.87 -36.03 -22.24
C LEU A 406 -19.30 -36.25 -23.65
N GLU A 407 -20.16 -36.12 -24.65
CA GLU A 407 -19.76 -36.14 -26.06
C GLU A 407 -19.96 -34.77 -26.69
N ILE A 408 -18.95 -34.30 -27.41
CA ILE A 408 -18.98 -33.05 -28.19
C ILE A 408 -18.78 -33.39 -29.67
N ASN A 409 -19.58 -32.76 -30.53
CA ASN A 409 -19.43 -32.91 -31.98
C ASN A 409 -18.44 -31.90 -32.58
N ASP A 410 -18.11 -32.05 -33.86
CA ASP A 410 -17.16 -31.17 -34.57
C ASP A 410 -17.59 -29.70 -34.60
N ARG A 411 -18.89 -29.42 -34.42
CA ARG A 411 -19.43 -28.06 -34.31
C ARG A 411 -19.32 -27.53 -32.88
N GLY A 412 -18.67 -28.24 -31.96
CA GLY A 412 -18.54 -27.85 -30.56
C GLY A 412 -19.86 -27.90 -29.79
N GLN A 413 -20.80 -28.77 -30.16
CA GLN A 413 -22.09 -28.90 -29.47
C GLN A 413 -22.16 -30.23 -28.72
N PHE A 414 -22.72 -30.19 -27.51
CA PHE A 414 -22.95 -31.37 -26.68
C PHE A 414 -24.33 -31.98 -26.97
N ASN A 415 -24.42 -33.31 -26.94
CA ASN A 415 -25.67 -34.04 -27.17
C ASN A 415 -26.67 -33.83 -26.02
N GLU A 416 -26.21 -33.99 -24.78
CA GLU A 416 -26.96 -33.74 -23.55
C GLU A 416 -26.09 -32.98 -22.57
N VAL A 417 -26.61 -31.89 -22.00
CA VAL A 417 -25.90 -31.05 -21.03
C VAL A 417 -26.61 -31.12 -19.68
N PRO A 418 -25.99 -31.69 -18.64
CA PRO A 418 -26.50 -31.58 -17.28
C PRO A 418 -26.66 -30.10 -16.90
N ALA A 419 -27.78 -29.72 -16.29
CA ALA A 419 -28.09 -28.31 -15.99
C ALA A 419 -26.98 -27.60 -15.19
N GLN A 420 -26.32 -28.33 -14.29
CA GLN A 420 -25.20 -27.86 -13.47
C GLN A 420 -23.89 -27.61 -14.25
N LEU A 421 -23.78 -28.13 -15.48
CA LEU A 421 -22.63 -27.94 -16.37
C LEU A 421 -22.89 -26.94 -17.51
N ASP A 422 -24.03 -26.24 -17.56
CA ASP A 422 -24.36 -25.31 -18.68
C ASP A 422 -23.24 -24.30 -18.94
N ALA A 423 -22.75 -23.66 -17.87
CA ALA A 423 -21.66 -22.69 -17.94
C ALA A 423 -20.35 -23.34 -18.42
N MET A 424 -19.98 -24.49 -17.85
CA MET A 424 -18.75 -25.20 -18.22
C MET A 424 -18.79 -25.66 -19.68
N CYS A 425 -19.90 -26.28 -20.11
CA CYS A 425 -20.10 -26.73 -21.48
C CYS A 425 -20.07 -25.57 -22.47
N ARG A 426 -20.62 -24.41 -22.12
CA ARG A 426 -20.51 -23.20 -22.96
C ARG A 426 -19.06 -22.75 -23.16
N ILE A 427 -18.26 -22.78 -22.10
CA ILE A 427 -16.83 -22.45 -22.16
C ILE A 427 -16.09 -23.47 -23.04
N ILE A 428 -16.32 -24.76 -22.83
CA ILE A 428 -15.70 -25.84 -23.62
C ILE A 428 -16.06 -25.70 -25.09
N SER A 429 -17.34 -25.49 -25.40
CA SER A 429 -17.85 -25.28 -26.77
C SER A 429 -17.14 -24.13 -27.47
N HIS A 430 -16.97 -23.00 -26.76
CA HIS A 430 -16.30 -21.82 -27.29
C HIS A 430 -14.80 -22.08 -27.54
N ILE A 431 -14.11 -22.73 -26.61
CA ILE A 431 -12.70 -23.09 -26.76
C ILE A 431 -12.54 -24.05 -27.94
N HIS A 432 -13.38 -25.08 -28.04
CA HIS A 432 -13.34 -26.04 -29.13
C HIS A 432 -13.50 -25.37 -30.51
N GLN A 433 -14.41 -24.39 -30.64
CA GLN A 433 -14.67 -23.71 -31.91
C GLN A 433 -13.61 -22.66 -32.30
N HIS A 434 -13.06 -21.94 -31.32
CA HIS A 434 -12.26 -20.73 -31.60
C HIS A 434 -10.80 -20.81 -31.14
N GLN A 435 -10.48 -21.77 -30.28
CA GLN A 435 -9.19 -21.89 -29.60
C GLN A 435 -8.79 -23.36 -29.42
N SER A 436 -9.10 -24.21 -30.40
CA SER A 436 -8.80 -25.64 -30.36
C SER A 436 -7.31 -25.95 -30.16
N TYR A 437 -6.42 -25.01 -30.49
CA TYR A 437 -4.98 -25.10 -30.23
C TYR A 437 -4.63 -25.14 -28.73
N LEU A 438 -5.56 -24.82 -27.83
CA LEU A 438 -5.41 -24.99 -26.38
C LEU A 438 -5.74 -26.41 -25.91
N LEU A 439 -6.32 -27.24 -26.79
CA LEU A 439 -6.74 -28.61 -26.49
C LEU A 439 -5.72 -29.61 -27.02
N GLY A 440 -5.64 -30.76 -26.35
CA GLY A 440 -4.73 -31.85 -26.71
C GLY A 440 -3.39 -31.80 -25.99
N GLY A 441 -2.54 -32.78 -26.30
CA GLY A 441 -1.21 -32.91 -25.72
C GLY A 441 -0.29 -31.77 -26.14
N VAL A 442 0.51 -31.27 -25.20
CA VAL A 442 1.61 -30.34 -25.49
C VAL A 442 2.87 -31.19 -25.71
N GLU A 443 3.51 -31.06 -26.86
CA GLU A 443 4.82 -31.68 -27.09
C GLU A 443 5.85 -31.01 -26.15
N VAL A 444 6.57 -31.83 -25.39
CA VAL A 444 7.59 -31.40 -24.41
C VAL A 444 8.91 -31.10 -25.09
#